data_AF-A0A4S2GDT2-F1
#
_entry.id   AF-A0A4S2GDT2-F1
#
_cell.length_a   1.000
_cell.length_b   1.000
_cell.length_c   1.000
_cell.angle_alpha   90.00
_cell.angle_beta   90.00
_cell.angle_gamma   90.00
#
_symmetry.space_group_name_H-M   'P 1'
#
loop_
_entity.id
_entity.type
_entity.pdbx_description
1 polymer ?
#
loop_
_entity_poly.entity_id
_entity_poly.type
_entity_poly.pdbx_seq_one_letter_code
_entity_poly.pdbx_strand_id
1 'polypeptide(L)'
;MLIKILYSLMFPTFLVVPFLYKNKRPAMLVFYRNMAMSFAFRKVYTKMLLLFLLAFHFYHLTIFQNHYDLIPSSVLCFAMFSHSLCERFIYFLQDCRVLWVGMVLSLTCLFIPHFMPLGFSIGVLLCGTVFYPSRLLRDLMLLTECAYRPDCYEDLLELSELYFRWDESGNSMLQESERERKHVFNEEIEDAEFEEIGHEQDEV
;
A
#
# COMPACT_ATOMS: atom_id res chain seq x y z
N MET A 1 -11.15 18.11 -29.76
CA MET A 1 -12.24 17.65 -28.85
C MET A 1 -11.89 16.36 -28.12
N LEU A 2 -11.22 15.40 -28.77
CA LEU A 2 -10.82 14.12 -28.18
C LEU A 2 -10.03 14.24 -26.86
N ILE A 3 -9.07 15.16 -26.77
CA ILE A 3 -8.28 15.39 -25.55
C ILE A 3 -9.13 15.80 -24.33
N LYS A 4 -10.19 16.60 -24.55
CA LYS A 4 -11.11 17.06 -23.50
C LYS A 4 -12.02 15.92 -23.02
N ILE A 5 -12.45 15.07 -23.95
CA ILE A 5 -13.21 13.85 -23.64
C ILE A 5 -12.35 12.89 -22.81
N LEU A 6 -11.10 12.67 -23.21
CA LEU A 6 -10.18 11.81 -22.50
C LEU A 6 -9.88 12.32 -21.08
N TYR A 7 -9.66 13.63 -20.94
CA TYR A 7 -9.50 14.28 -19.63
C TYR A 7 -10.75 14.11 -18.75
N SER A 8 -11.95 14.31 -19.31
CA SER A 8 -13.20 14.11 -18.59
C SER A 8 -13.41 12.64 -18.17
N LEU A 9 -12.92 11.68 -18.95
CA LEU A 9 -13.02 10.24 -18.65
C LEU A 9 -12.14 9.81 -17.47
N MET A 10 -11.17 10.63 -17.05
CA MET A 10 -10.32 10.35 -15.88
C MET A 10 -11.08 10.51 -14.56
N PHE A 11 -12.05 11.41 -14.46
CA PHE A 11 -12.82 11.64 -13.23
C PHE A 11 -13.72 10.46 -12.81
N PRO A 12 -14.46 9.81 -13.75
CA PRO A 12 -15.24 8.60 -13.45
C PRO A 12 -14.43 7.46 -12.84
N THR A 13 -13.10 7.42 -13.04
CA THR A 13 -12.26 6.35 -12.46
C THR A 13 -12.41 6.28 -10.94
N PHE A 14 -12.55 7.43 -10.26
CA PHE A 14 -12.80 7.50 -8.82
C PHE A 14 -14.16 6.91 -8.42
N LEU A 15 -15.17 7.01 -9.28
CA LEU A 15 -16.48 6.42 -9.01
C LEU A 15 -16.44 4.90 -9.09
N VAL A 16 -15.54 4.32 -9.88
CA VAL A 16 -15.38 2.87 -10.00
C VAL A 16 -14.70 2.27 -8.78
N VAL A 17 -13.84 3.04 -8.11
CA VAL A 17 -13.05 2.58 -6.95
C VAL A 17 -13.91 1.98 -5.81
N PRO A 18 -14.98 2.63 -5.33
CA PRO A 18 -15.88 2.05 -4.33
C PRO A 18 -16.54 0.74 -4.75
N PHE A 19 -16.81 0.53 -6.04
CA PHE A 19 -17.41 -0.72 -6.53
C PHE A 19 -16.40 -1.88 -6.58
N LEU A 20 -15.12 -1.55 -6.72
CA LEU A 20 -14.03 -2.52 -6.67
C LEU A 20 -13.54 -2.76 -5.24
N TYR A 21 -13.82 -1.84 -4.32
CA TYR A 21 -13.45 -1.95 -2.92
C TYR A 21 -14.16 -3.13 -2.24
N LYS A 22 -13.38 -3.98 -1.56
CA LYS A 22 -13.85 -5.20 -0.86
C LYS A 22 -14.71 -6.13 -1.72
N ASN A 23 -14.54 -6.08 -3.04
CA ASN A 23 -15.34 -6.89 -3.94
C ASN A 23 -14.85 -8.34 -3.92
N LYS A 24 -15.74 -9.29 -3.62
CA LYS A 24 -15.43 -10.73 -3.46
C LYS A 24 -15.33 -11.50 -4.77
N ARG A 25 -15.28 -10.81 -5.92
CA ARG A 25 -15.13 -11.47 -7.22
C ARG A 25 -13.77 -12.16 -7.32
N PRO A 26 -13.69 -13.34 -7.96
CA PRO A 26 -12.43 -14.11 -8.03
C PRO A 26 -11.28 -13.32 -8.68
N ALA A 27 -11.58 -12.47 -9.67
CA ALA A 27 -10.58 -11.61 -10.30
C ALA A 27 -9.96 -10.59 -9.32
N MET A 28 -10.75 -10.03 -8.41
CA MET A 28 -10.27 -9.08 -7.39
C MET A 28 -9.47 -9.80 -6.31
N LEU A 29 -9.90 -11.00 -5.91
CA LEU A 29 -9.15 -11.82 -4.96
C LEU A 29 -7.76 -12.20 -5.49
N VAL A 30 -7.67 -12.57 -6.78
CA VAL A 30 -6.38 -12.83 -7.44
C VAL A 30 -5.52 -11.57 -7.49
N PHE A 31 -6.13 -10.39 -7.73
CA PHE A 31 -5.42 -9.11 -7.68
C PHE A 31 -4.84 -8.84 -6.28
N TYR A 32 -5.64 -8.98 -5.22
CA TYR A 32 -5.17 -8.79 -3.84
C TYR A 32 -4.03 -9.74 -3.49
N ARG A 33 -4.15 -11.03 -3.88
CA ARG A 33 -3.09 -12.03 -3.70
C ARG A 33 -1.79 -11.63 -4.39
N ASN A 34 -1.85 -11.25 -5.67
CA ASN A 34 -0.67 -10.87 -6.43
C ASN A 34 0.00 -9.63 -5.85
N MET A 35 -0.79 -8.68 -5.34
CA MET A 35 -0.28 -7.45 -4.74
C MET A 35 0.36 -7.66 -3.37
N ALA A 36 -0.16 -8.61 -2.60
CA ALA A 36 0.39 -8.98 -1.30
C ALA A 36 1.66 -9.86 -1.43
N MET A 37 1.69 -10.82 -2.36
CA MET A 37 2.83 -11.74 -2.53
C MET A 37 3.98 -11.12 -3.36
N SER A 38 3.69 -10.40 -4.45
CA SER A 38 4.74 -10.00 -5.39
C SER A 38 5.25 -8.59 -5.16
N PHE A 39 6.52 -8.46 -4.74
CA PHE A 39 7.20 -7.17 -4.68
C PHE A 39 7.29 -6.49 -6.06
N ALA A 40 7.54 -7.25 -7.12
CA ALA A 40 7.57 -6.74 -8.48
C ALA A 40 6.21 -6.15 -8.89
N PHE A 41 5.11 -6.81 -8.52
CA PHE A 41 3.77 -6.31 -8.80
C PHE A 41 3.48 -4.99 -8.08
N ARG A 42 3.88 -4.85 -6.81
CA ARG A 42 3.75 -3.57 -6.07
C ARG A 42 4.54 -2.45 -6.74
N LYS A 43 5.76 -2.73 -7.19
CA LYS A 43 6.60 -1.76 -7.91
C LYS A 43 5.96 -1.32 -9.23
N VAL A 44 5.43 -2.27 -10.00
CA VAL A 44 4.70 -1.98 -11.24
C VAL A 44 3.45 -1.17 -10.93
N TYR A 45 2.67 -1.55 -9.92
CA TYR A 45 1.46 -0.83 -9.51
C TYR A 45 1.75 0.64 -9.17
N THR A 46 2.75 0.89 -8.32
CA THR A 46 3.21 2.23 -7.96
C THR A 46 3.65 3.04 -9.19
N LYS A 47 4.38 2.41 -10.12
CA LYS A 47 4.79 3.06 -11.37
C LYS A 47 3.62 3.32 -12.31
N MET A 48 2.59 2.47 -12.33
CA MET A 48 1.36 2.69 -13.10
C MET A 48 0.54 3.84 -12.53
N LEU A 49 0.42 3.97 -11.20
CA LEU A 49 -0.20 5.14 -10.57
C LEU A 49 0.53 6.42 -10.97
N LEU A 50 1.87 6.41 -10.88
CA LEU A 50 2.69 7.55 -11.30
C LEU A 50 2.50 7.90 -12.78
N LEU A 51 2.49 6.88 -13.66
CA LEU A 51 2.26 7.07 -15.09
C LEU A 51 0.87 7.68 -15.36
N PHE A 52 -0.14 7.23 -14.61
CA PHE A 52 -1.49 7.77 -14.69
C PHE A 52 -1.56 9.24 -14.25
N LEU A 53 -0.89 9.61 -13.14
CA LEU A 53 -0.75 11.02 -12.75
C LEU A 53 -0.08 11.82 -13.87
N LEU A 54 1.06 11.34 -14.38
CA LEU A 54 1.81 12.04 -15.42
C LEU A 54 1.00 12.25 -16.70
N ALA A 55 0.21 11.26 -17.10
CA ALA A 55 -0.72 11.38 -18.23
C ALA A 55 -1.79 12.44 -17.96
N PHE A 56 -2.35 12.48 -16.74
CA PHE A 56 -3.28 13.53 -16.33
C PHE A 56 -2.63 14.93 -16.34
N HIS A 57 -1.41 15.08 -15.82
CA HIS A 57 -0.64 16.34 -15.89
C HIS A 57 -0.48 16.81 -17.33
N PHE A 58 -0.11 15.90 -18.24
CA PHE A 58 0.05 16.19 -19.66
C PHE A 58 -1.27 16.66 -20.30
N TYR A 59 -2.39 15.98 -20.02
CA TYR A 59 -3.70 16.38 -20.52
C TYR A 59 -4.16 17.73 -19.96
N HIS A 60 -3.91 17.98 -18.67
CA HIS A 60 -4.23 19.26 -18.04
C HIS A 60 -3.46 20.41 -18.70
N LEU A 61 -2.14 20.28 -18.87
CA LEU A 61 -1.31 21.29 -19.56
C LEU A 61 -1.81 21.58 -20.97
N THR A 62 -2.16 20.52 -21.70
CA THR A 62 -2.62 20.63 -23.09
C THR A 62 -3.95 21.40 -23.19
N ILE A 63 -4.84 21.28 -22.20
CA ILE A 63 -6.17 21.89 -22.23
C ILE A 63 -6.16 23.32 -21.67
N PHE A 64 -5.54 23.53 -20.51
CA PHE A 64 -5.62 24.80 -19.78
C PHE A 64 -4.50 25.77 -20.13
N GLN A 65 -3.38 25.28 -20.68
CA GLN A 65 -2.16 26.06 -21.00
C GLN A 65 -1.63 26.95 -19.84
N ASN A 66 -2.15 26.76 -18.63
CA ASN A 66 -1.76 27.47 -17.43
C ASN A 66 -0.83 26.57 -16.60
N HIS A 67 0.35 27.08 -16.30
CA HIS A 67 1.41 26.32 -15.64
C HIS A 67 1.35 26.47 -14.12
N TYR A 68 0.79 27.57 -13.60
CA TYR A 68 0.84 27.92 -12.17
C TYR A 68 0.03 26.95 -11.29
N ASP A 69 -1.17 26.58 -11.75
CA ASP A 69 -2.06 25.65 -11.03
C ASP A 69 -1.48 24.23 -10.93
N LEU A 70 -0.49 23.92 -11.76
CA LEU A 70 0.11 22.59 -11.87
C LEU A 70 1.35 22.42 -11.00
N ILE A 71 2.05 23.51 -10.67
CA ILE A 71 3.30 23.48 -9.87
C ILE A 71 3.17 22.60 -8.62
N PRO A 72 2.16 22.77 -7.74
CA PRO A 72 2.09 21.97 -6.52
C PRO A 72 1.82 20.49 -6.79
N SER A 73 1.04 20.19 -7.83
CA SER A 73 0.74 18.82 -8.25
C SER A 73 1.96 18.15 -8.90
N SER A 74 2.79 18.90 -9.64
CA SER A 74 4.04 18.43 -10.21
C SER A 74 5.09 18.13 -9.15
N VAL A 75 5.18 18.95 -8.09
CA VAL A 75 6.06 18.67 -6.94
C VAL A 75 5.63 17.37 -6.24
N LEU A 76 4.33 17.16 -6.08
CA LEU A 76 3.79 15.92 -5.52
C LEU A 76 4.11 14.70 -6.41
N CYS A 77 3.93 14.84 -7.72
CA CYS A 77 4.26 13.80 -8.70
C CYS A 77 5.77 13.47 -8.70
N PHE A 78 6.63 14.49 -8.57
CA PHE A 78 8.06 14.31 -8.45
C PHE A 78 8.45 13.60 -7.15
N ALA A 79 7.80 13.94 -6.03
CA ALA A 79 7.98 13.22 -4.77
C ALA A 79 7.59 11.73 -4.90
N MET A 80 6.56 11.42 -5.68
CA MET A 80 6.13 10.05 -5.99
C MET A 80 7.03 9.31 -7.00
N PHE A 81 7.89 10.01 -7.73
CA PHE A 81 8.79 9.40 -8.70
C PHE A 81 9.73 8.37 -8.06
N SER A 82 10.12 8.63 -6.81
CA SER A 82 10.90 7.72 -6.00
C SER A 82 10.03 6.62 -5.39
N HIS A 83 10.40 5.37 -5.68
CA HIS A 83 9.68 4.19 -5.19
C HIS A 83 9.57 4.16 -3.65
N SER A 84 10.65 4.54 -2.96
CA SER A 84 10.71 4.54 -1.50
C SER A 84 9.80 5.61 -0.89
N LEU A 85 9.70 6.77 -1.52
CA LEU A 85 8.80 7.84 -1.08
C LEU A 85 7.35 7.47 -1.35
N CYS A 86 7.04 6.88 -2.51
CA CYS A 86 5.67 6.46 -2.79
C CYS A 86 5.20 5.35 -1.82
N GLU A 87 6.02 4.34 -1.52
CA GLU A 87 5.68 3.37 -0.47
C GLU A 87 5.49 4.06 0.88
N ARG A 88 6.38 4.98 1.25
CA ARG A 88 6.27 5.72 2.51
C ARG A 88 5.00 6.58 2.58
N PHE A 89 4.62 7.23 1.49
CA PHE A 89 3.36 7.99 1.38
C PHE A 89 2.15 7.07 1.44
N ILE A 90 2.18 5.93 0.75
CA ILE A 90 1.09 4.95 0.79
C ILE A 90 0.86 4.47 2.22
N TYR A 91 1.93 4.10 2.92
CA TYR A 91 1.83 3.65 4.30
C TYR A 91 1.50 4.77 5.29
N PHE A 92 1.95 6.00 5.04
CA PHE A 92 1.59 7.15 5.87
C PHE A 92 0.10 7.49 5.71
N LEU A 93 -0.39 7.42 4.48
CA LEU A 93 -1.78 7.63 4.16
C LEU A 93 -2.65 6.54 4.78
N GLN A 94 -2.19 5.29 4.89
CA GLN A 94 -2.96 4.14 5.41
C GLN A 94 -3.45 4.28 6.87
N ASP A 95 -3.03 5.29 7.63
CA ASP A 95 -3.67 5.65 8.90
C ASP A 95 -5.10 6.16 8.62
N CYS A 96 -6.12 5.54 9.25
CA CYS A 96 -7.52 5.90 9.10
C CYS A 96 -7.78 7.41 9.21
N ARG A 97 -7.07 8.11 10.11
CA ARG A 97 -7.21 9.56 10.27
C ARG A 97 -6.62 10.32 9.09
N VAL A 98 -5.47 9.88 8.59
CA VAL A 98 -4.79 10.51 7.46
C VAL A 98 -5.56 10.25 6.16
N LEU A 99 -6.12 9.05 5.95
CA LEU A 99 -7.03 8.78 4.83
C LEU A 99 -8.24 9.69 4.86
N TRP A 100 -8.89 9.82 6.02
CA TRP A 100 -10.08 10.65 6.13
C TRP A 100 -9.77 12.13 5.85
N VAL A 101 -8.70 12.66 6.44
CA VAL A 101 -8.22 14.02 6.16
C VAL A 101 -7.85 14.19 4.68
N GLY A 102 -7.15 13.22 4.10
CA GLY A 102 -6.77 13.23 2.69
C GLY A 102 -7.98 13.23 1.75
N MET A 103 -9.01 12.44 2.05
CA MET A 103 -10.25 12.38 1.27
C MET A 103 -10.99 13.71 1.29
N VAL A 104 -11.14 14.33 2.48
CA VAL A 104 -11.77 15.66 2.62
C VAL A 104 -10.94 16.73 1.90
N LEU A 105 -9.61 16.68 2.02
CA LEU A 105 -8.70 17.61 1.35
C LEU A 105 -8.80 17.47 -0.17
N SER A 106 -8.75 16.25 -0.70
CA SER A 106 -8.90 15.95 -2.12
C SER A 106 -10.22 16.51 -2.66
N LEU A 107 -11.32 16.26 -1.96
CA LEU A 107 -12.63 16.73 -2.37
C LEU A 107 -12.70 18.27 -2.35
N THR A 108 -12.16 18.90 -1.32
CA THR A 108 -12.11 20.37 -1.19
C THR A 108 -11.28 21.01 -2.31
N CYS A 109 -10.13 20.42 -2.64
CA CYS A 109 -9.27 20.88 -3.75
C CYS A 109 -9.94 20.67 -5.12
N LEU A 110 -10.77 19.64 -5.29
CA LEU A 110 -11.56 19.41 -6.51
C LEU A 110 -12.68 20.46 -6.69
N PHE A 111 -13.16 21.11 -5.63
CA PHE A 111 -14.12 22.21 -5.77
C PHE A 111 -13.46 23.52 -6.20
N ILE A 112 -12.15 23.68 -5.97
CA ILE A 112 -11.43 24.92 -6.29
C ILE A 112 -10.69 24.74 -7.62
N PRO A 113 -11.08 25.46 -8.70
CA PRO A 113 -10.52 25.23 -10.04
C PRO A 113 -8.99 25.36 -10.13
N HIS A 114 -8.39 26.22 -9.30
CA HIS A 114 -6.93 26.39 -9.22
C HIS A 114 -6.19 25.25 -8.52
N PHE A 115 -6.85 24.48 -7.65
CA PHE A 115 -6.24 23.33 -6.94
C PHE A 115 -6.73 21.98 -7.48
N MET A 116 -7.50 21.98 -8.56
CA MET A 116 -8.03 20.78 -9.21
C MET A 116 -6.97 19.69 -9.47
N PRO A 117 -5.79 19.99 -10.05
CA PRO A 117 -4.78 18.96 -10.32
C PRO A 117 -4.20 18.34 -9.05
N LEU A 118 -4.09 19.17 -8.01
CA LEU A 118 -3.58 18.78 -6.71
C LEU A 118 -4.58 17.84 -6.03
N GLY A 119 -5.87 18.20 -6.02
CA GLY A 119 -6.95 17.35 -5.53
C GLY A 119 -7.01 16.01 -6.28
N PHE A 120 -6.96 16.05 -7.62
CA PHE A 120 -6.92 14.83 -8.42
C PHE A 120 -5.73 13.93 -8.07
N SER A 121 -4.53 14.50 -7.91
CA SER A 121 -3.32 13.73 -7.56
C SER A 121 -3.42 13.09 -6.18
N ILE A 122 -3.93 13.83 -5.19
CA ILE A 122 -4.20 13.30 -3.84
C ILE A 122 -5.27 12.19 -3.92
N GLY A 123 -6.32 12.37 -4.72
CA GLY A 123 -7.34 11.36 -4.94
C GLY A 123 -6.79 10.06 -5.53
N VAL A 124 -5.91 10.15 -6.53
CA VAL A 124 -5.28 8.95 -7.12
C VAL A 124 -4.39 8.25 -6.09
N LEU A 125 -3.64 9.02 -5.30
CA LEU A 125 -2.86 8.48 -4.20
C LEU A 125 -3.72 7.72 -3.20
N LEU A 126 -4.83 8.32 -2.76
CA LEU A 126 -5.78 7.70 -1.82
C LEU A 126 -6.38 6.42 -2.40
N CYS A 127 -6.79 6.43 -3.67
CA CYS A 127 -7.26 5.22 -4.33
C CYS A 127 -6.17 4.15 -4.36
N GLY A 128 -4.94 4.57 -4.68
CA GLY A 128 -3.75 3.73 -4.62
C GLY A 128 -3.57 3.08 -3.26
N THR A 129 -3.76 3.84 -2.18
CA THR A 129 -3.60 3.38 -0.80
C THR A 129 -4.69 2.42 -0.37
N VAL A 130 -5.94 2.66 -0.79
CA VAL A 130 -7.09 1.81 -0.48
C VAL A 130 -6.93 0.42 -1.07
N PHE A 131 -6.29 0.32 -2.24
CA PHE A 131 -5.96 -0.94 -2.88
C PHE A 131 -4.58 -1.49 -2.50
N TYR A 132 -3.81 -0.83 -1.63
CA TYR A 132 -2.50 -1.31 -1.22
C TYR A 132 -2.59 -2.22 0.02
N PRO A 133 -1.80 -3.31 0.12
CA PRO A 133 -1.88 -4.23 1.25
C PRO A 133 -1.57 -3.54 2.58
N SER A 134 -2.19 -4.03 3.65
CA SER A 134 -1.86 -3.60 5.02
C SER A 134 -0.41 -3.96 5.37
N ARG A 135 0.20 -3.13 6.23
CA ARG A 135 1.54 -3.44 6.79
C ARG A 135 1.55 -4.80 7.48
N LEU A 136 0.49 -5.10 8.21
CA LEU A 136 0.31 -6.38 8.89
C LEU A 136 0.34 -7.55 7.92
N LEU A 137 -0.42 -7.47 6.83
CA LEU A 137 -0.44 -8.56 5.87
C LEU A 137 0.93 -8.78 5.24
N ARG A 138 1.69 -7.71 5.00
CA ARG A 138 3.07 -7.81 4.49
C ARG A 138 3.98 -8.49 5.50
N ASP A 139 3.90 -8.14 6.78
CA ASP A 139 4.77 -8.70 7.80
C ASP A 139 4.41 -10.16 8.09
N LEU A 140 3.11 -10.49 8.10
CA LEU A 140 2.62 -11.86 8.17
C LEU A 140 3.09 -12.67 6.96
N MET A 141 2.90 -12.15 5.75
CA MET A 141 3.36 -12.84 4.53
C MET A 141 4.88 -13.02 4.50
N LEU A 142 5.68 -12.07 4.97
CA LEU A 142 7.14 -12.28 5.05
C LEU A 142 7.50 -13.47 5.95
N LEU A 143 6.68 -13.73 6.98
CA LEU A 143 6.84 -14.88 7.87
C LEU A 143 6.26 -16.17 7.25
N THR A 144 5.12 -16.09 6.55
CA THR A 144 4.42 -17.25 5.96
C THR A 144 4.90 -17.63 4.55
N GLU A 145 5.56 -16.74 3.80
CA GLU A 145 6.06 -16.97 2.43
C GLU A 145 7.13 -18.07 2.39
N CYS A 146 7.74 -18.39 3.54
CA CYS A 146 8.58 -19.59 3.69
C CYS A 146 7.79 -20.92 3.73
N ALA A 147 6.46 -20.92 3.89
CA ALA A 147 5.68 -22.13 4.14
C ALA A 147 4.34 -22.27 3.38
N TYR A 148 3.68 -21.19 2.91
CA TYR A 148 2.28 -21.29 2.46
C TYR A 148 1.91 -20.38 1.29
N ARG A 149 1.33 -20.96 0.24
CA ARG A 149 0.73 -20.27 -0.92
C ARG A 149 -0.79 -20.50 -0.90
N PRO A 150 -1.61 -19.46 -0.70
CA PRO A 150 -3.06 -19.62 -0.72
C PRO A 150 -3.55 -19.87 -2.14
N ASP A 151 -3.99 -21.11 -2.39
CA ASP A 151 -4.55 -21.57 -3.66
C ASP A 151 -6.06 -21.89 -3.56
N CYS A 152 -6.61 -22.08 -2.35
CA CYS A 152 -8.05 -22.33 -2.15
C CYS A 152 -8.85 -21.01 -2.06
N TYR A 153 -10.09 -21.03 -2.55
CA TYR A 153 -10.98 -19.86 -2.53
C TYR A 153 -11.24 -19.33 -1.11
N GLU A 154 -11.36 -20.21 -0.12
CA GLU A 154 -11.55 -19.85 1.28
C GLU A 154 -10.33 -19.09 1.83
N ASP A 155 -9.12 -19.58 1.54
CA ASP A 155 -7.86 -18.91 1.93
C ASP A 155 -7.74 -17.51 1.30
N LEU A 156 -8.19 -17.36 0.04
CA LEU A 156 -8.22 -16.05 -0.64
C LEU A 156 -9.26 -15.11 0.00
N LEU A 157 -10.35 -15.65 0.53
CA LEU A 157 -11.39 -14.87 1.21
C LEU A 157 -10.86 -14.33 2.54
N GLU A 158 -10.25 -15.21 3.35
CA GLU A 158 -9.61 -14.85 4.63
C GLU A 158 -8.48 -13.84 4.41
N LEU A 159 -7.66 -14.07 3.37
CA LEU A 159 -6.63 -13.13 2.94
C LEU A 159 -7.21 -11.74 2.65
N SER A 160 -8.35 -11.67 1.95
CA SER A 160 -8.99 -10.40 1.63
C SER A 160 -9.52 -9.67 2.87
N GLU A 161 -9.92 -10.38 3.92
CA GLU A 161 -10.37 -9.77 5.16
C GLU A 161 -9.19 -9.20 5.95
N LEU A 162 -8.07 -9.93 6.00
CA LEU A 162 -6.82 -9.45 6.59
C LEU A 162 -6.24 -8.24 5.82
N TYR A 163 -6.44 -8.21 4.51
CA TYR A 163 -5.96 -7.14 3.61
C TYR A 163 -6.47 -5.75 4.01
N PHE A 164 -7.74 -5.65 4.43
CA PHE A 164 -8.40 -4.38 4.76
C PHE A 164 -8.33 -4.02 6.25
N ARG A 165 -7.63 -4.81 7.07
CA ARG A 165 -7.52 -4.56 8.51
C ARG A 165 -6.36 -3.59 8.79
N TRP A 166 -6.68 -2.29 8.89
CA TRP A 166 -5.70 -1.21 9.07
C TRP A 166 -5.46 -0.79 10.54
N ASP A 167 -6.41 -1.03 11.45
CA ASP A 167 -6.50 -0.30 12.73
C ASP A 167 -6.02 -1.09 13.97
N GLU A 168 -6.08 -2.42 13.97
CA GLU A 168 -6.29 -3.12 15.27
C GLU A 168 -5.10 -3.92 15.84
N SER A 169 -4.05 -4.24 15.07
CA SER A 169 -3.08 -5.25 15.53
C SER A 169 -1.61 -5.01 15.21
N GLY A 170 -1.27 -3.84 14.65
CA GLY A 170 0.12 -3.46 14.39
C GLY A 170 0.98 -3.39 15.66
N ASN A 171 0.38 -3.16 16.84
CA ASN A 171 1.09 -3.23 18.12
C ASN A 171 1.06 -4.62 18.76
N SER A 172 -0.02 -5.39 18.60
CA SER A 172 -0.18 -6.68 19.30
C SER A 172 0.59 -7.81 18.63
N MET A 173 0.58 -7.93 17.30
CA MET A 173 1.26 -9.02 16.60
C MET A 173 2.77 -8.79 16.40
N LEU A 174 3.21 -7.54 16.26
CA LEU A 174 4.65 -7.20 16.27
C LEU A 174 5.27 -7.52 17.63
N GLN A 175 4.52 -7.28 18.71
CA GLN A 175 4.91 -7.67 20.06
C GLN A 175 4.91 -9.19 20.26
N GLU A 176 4.04 -9.92 19.57
CA GLU A 176 3.97 -11.39 19.62
C GLU A 176 5.12 -12.04 18.83
N SER A 177 5.41 -11.54 17.63
CA SER A 177 6.57 -11.99 16.82
C SER A 177 7.91 -11.61 17.46
N GLU A 178 8.02 -10.45 18.12
CA GLU A 178 9.21 -10.11 18.93
C GLU A 178 9.32 -11.00 20.18
N ARG A 179 8.21 -11.42 20.79
CA ARG A 179 8.23 -12.36 21.93
C ARG A 179 8.65 -13.75 21.49
N GLU A 180 8.10 -14.28 20.40
CA GLU A 180 8.48 -15.59 19.87
C GLU A 180 9.95 -15.61 19.47
N ARG A 181 10.45 -14.56 18.80
CA ARG A 181 11.87 -14.46 18.46
C ARG A 181 12.78 -14.41 19.69
N LYS A 182 12.35 -13.72 20.75
CA LYS A 182 13.07 -13.73 22.03
C LYS A 182 13.04 -15.09 22.71
N HIS A 183 11.94 -15.83 22.61
CA HIS A 183 11.82 -17.16 23.21
C HIS A 183 12.75 -18.17 22.52
N VAL A 184 12.76 -18.19 21.18
CA VAL A 184 13.66 -19.06 20.40
C VAL A 184 15.12 -18.74 20.69
N PHE A 185 15.49 -17.45 20.77
CA PHE A 185 16.86 -17.04 21.09
C PHE A 185 17.27 -17.41 22.52
N ASN A 186 16.33 -17.42 23.47
CA ASN A 186 16.63 -17.77 24.86
C ASN A 186 16.81 -19.29 25.03
N GLU A 187 16.05 -20.10 24.29
CA GLU A 187 16.25 -21.57 24.24
C GLU A 187 17.60 -21.92 23.59
N GLU A 188 17.98 -21.27 22.49
CA GLU A 188 19.27 -21.49 21.83
C GLU A 188 20.48 -21.17 22.73
N ILE A 189 20.33 -20.20 23.65
CA ILE A 189 21.36 -19.85 24.63
C ILE A 189 21.41 -20.87 25.77
N GLU A 190 20.26 -21.29 26.30
CA GLU A 190 20.23 -22.33 27.33
C GLU A 190 20.87 -23.63 26.82
N ASP A 191 20.52 -24.06 25.60
CA ASP A 191 21.08 -25.27 24.98
C ASP A 191 22.61 -25.19 24.79
N ALA A 192 23.14 -24.01 24.43
CA ALA A 192 24.58 -23.79 24.30
C ALA A 192 25.32 -23.76 25.66
N GLU A 193 24.69 -23.22 26.71
CA GLU A 193 25.25 -23.19 28.07
C GLU A 193 25.27 -24.59 28.71
N PHE A 194 24.26 -25.43 28.43
CA PHE A 194 24.26 -26.84 28.87
C PHE A 194 25.33 -27.69 28.16
N GLU A 195 25.70 -27.37 26.92
CA GLU A 195 26.77 -28.06 26.18
C GLU A 195 28.17 -27.69 26.71
N GLU A 196 28.38 -26.42 27.12
CA GLU A 196 29.62 -25.96 27.75
C GLU A 196 29.83 -26.57 29.15
N ILE A 197 28.78 -26.69 29.97
CA ILE A 197 28.86 -27.28 31.32
C ILE A 197 29.10 -28.81 31.25
N GLY A 198 28.60 -29.49 30.21
CA GLY A 198 28.88 -30.90 29.96
C GLY A 198 30.35 -31.17 29.59
N HIS A 199 31.00 -30.21 28.93
CA HIS A 199 32.39 -30.36 28.50
C HIS A 199 33.41 -30.07 29.61
N GLU A 200 33.07 -29.24 30.61
CA GLU A 200 33.92 -28.97 31.79
C GLU A 200 33.91 -30.10 32.85
N GLN A 201 32.93 -31.01 32.84
CA GLN A 201 32.88 -32.13 33.80
C GLN A 201 33.68 -33.37 33.37
N ASP A 202 34.14 -33.46 32.12
CA ASP A 202 34.94 -34.59 31.61
C ASP A 202 36.46 -34.34 31.62
N GLU A 203 36.95 -33.18 32.12
CA GLU A 203 38.39 -32.83 32.20
C GLU A 203 39.01 -32.85 33.62
N VAL A 204 38.43 -33.55 34.61
CA VAL A 204 39.06 -33.74 35.95
C VAL A 204 39.23 -35.20 36.34
#